data_AF-A0A7C3CGD1-F1
#
_entry.id   AF-A0A7C3CGD1-F1
#
_cell.length_a   1.000
_cell.length_b   1.000
_cell.length_c   1.000
_cell.angle_alpha   90.00
_cell.angle_beta   90.00
_cell.angle_gamma   90.00
#
_symmetry.space_group_name_H-M   'P 1'
#
loop_
_entity.id
_entity.type
_entity.pdbx_description
1 polymer ?
#
loop_
_entity_poly.entity_id
_entity_poly.type
_entity_poly.pdbx_seq_one_letter_code
_entity_poly.pdbx_strand_id
1 'polypeptide(L)'
;MPIHNLHLSETANLKRASKLSITSYEQAVQKHHDYQRTNRYPDNAVQVMNILATAGVLTTAQLQSIATAAPRTLRDYQRSAFVLSAAYPPKLQNKPLKSAKRNRLWTLGLVGIARAVDLQQAAKTFRGYPYKKTVHDILLNEIVVELLSQAAAEAVPHTWYGTYEGRVRDGKNNVLVEPDALLLFGQDDQKKGFAIEYHNEDDRRRVGDKIDRYEGVQRSAHWRRFWDVAEMPTVVVAVTHPIVLEGYIDTIAERGHAEIRCQYVGKSFGRFAENRAEATVWTNLNKIAFENKREPVRLF
;
A
#
# COMPACT_ATOMS: atom_id res chain seq x y z
N MET A 1 18.05 -23.22 -5.16
CA MET A 1 18.91 -22.23 -4.46
C MET A 1 18.24 -21.86 -3.14
N PRO A 2 18.88 -22.06 -1.99
CA PRO A 2 18.28 -21.80 -0.69
C PRO A 2 17.98 -20.31 -0.54
N ILE A 3 16.76 -19.97 -0.12
CA ILE A 3 16.37 -18.60 0.23
C ILE A 3 16.98 -18.25 1.59
N HIS A 4 18.29 -18.14 1.65
CA HIS A 4 18.93 -17.39 2.73
C HIS A 4 18.63 -15.91 2.46
N ASN A 5 18.03 -15.26 3.47
CA ASN A 5 17.67 -13.82 3.58
C ASN A 5 16.17 -13.52 3.57
N LEU A 6 15.46 -14.09 4.55
CA LEU A 6 14.23 -13.50 5.07
C LEU A 6 14.59 -12.45 6.11
N HIS A 7 14.29 -11.18 5.81
CA HIS A 7 14.10 -10.06 6.75
C HIS A 7 15.19 -9.69 7.78
N LEU A 8 16.42 -10.20 7.70
CA LEU A 8 17.31 -10.19 8.86
C LEU A 8 18.39 -9.10 8.95
N SER A 9 18.51 -8.11 8.06
CA SER A 9 19.72 -7.27 8.11
C SER A 9 19.67 -6.02 9.00
N GLU A 10 18.51 -5.47 9.42
CA GLU A 10 18.55 -4.21 10.22
C GLU A 10 17.57 -4.10 11.40
N THR A 11 16.45 -4.84 11.46
CA THR A 11 15.41 -4.62 12.49
C THR A 11 15.01 -5.85 13.31
N ALA A 12 15.56 -7.01 12.97
CA ALA A 12 15.25 -8.26 13.66
C ALA A 12 16.19 -8.47 14.86
N ASN A 13 15.60 -8.62 16.04
CA ASN A 13 16.34 -9.04 17.22
C ASN A 13 16.65 -10.55 17.08
N LEU A 14 17.86 -10.87 16.62
CA LEU A 14 18.35 -12.22 16.30
C LEU A 14 18.09 -13.26 17.42
N LYS A 15 18.03 -12.82 18.69
CA LYS A 15 17.76 -13.70 19.85
C LYS A 15 16.35 -14.32 19.87
N ARG A 16 15.38 -13.83 19.09
CA ARG A 16 14.01 -14.39 19.01
C ARG A 16 13.79 -15.31 17.80
N ALA A 17 14.65 -15.26 16.79
CA ALA A 17 14.56 -16.14 15.61
C ALA A 17 14.83 -17.61 15.97
N SER A 18 15.61 -17.87 17.02
CA SER A 18 15.92 -19.22 17.54
C SER A 18 14.74 -19.97 18.17
N LYS A 19 13.54 -19.37 18.27
CA LYS A 19 12.34 -20.01 18.81
C LYS A 19 11.28 -20.34 17.75
N LEU A 20 11.58 -20.13 16.47
CA LEU A 20 10.66 -20.46 15.38
C LEU A 20 10.78 -21.95 15.04
N SER A 21 9.64 -22.64 14.92
CA SER A 21 9.55 -24.06 14.56
C SER A 21 9.89 -24.34 13.09
N ILE A 22 9.92 -23.30 12.25
CA ILE A 22 10.19 -23.36 10.82
C ILE A 22 11.36 -22.42 10.53
N THR A 23 12.45 -23.00 10.03
CA THR A 23 13.73 -22.31 9.84
C THR A 23 14.18 -22.27 8.38
N SER A 24 13.56 -23.07 7.51
CA SER A 24 13.82 -23.08 6.07
C SER A 24 12.54 -22.93 5.24
N TYR A 25 12.71 -22.48 3.99
CA TYR A 25 11.59 -22.37 3.04
C TYR A 25 11.01 -23.74 2.66
N GLU A 26 11.84 -24.78 2.55
CA GLU A 26 11.39 -26.15 2.27
C GLU A 26 10.47 -26.68 3.37
N GLN A 27 10.83 -26.47 4.65
CA GLN A 27 9.96 -26.79 5.80
C GLN A 27 8.64 -26.01 5.73
N ALA A 28 8.69 -24.76 5.26
CA ALA A 28 7.51 -23.92 5.13
C ALA A 28 6.55 -24.38 4.02
N VAL A 29 7.09 -24.81 2.87
CA VAL A 29 6.32 -25.40 1.76
C VAL A 29 5.66 -26.70 2.20
N GLN A 30 6.41 -27.60 2.85
CA GLN A 30 5.81 -28.83 3.38
C GLN A 30 4.68 -28.51 4.36
N LYS A 31 4.92 -27.59 5.30
CA LYS A 31 3.90 -27.18 6.27
C LYS A 31 2.68 -26.56 5.58
N HIS A 32 2.88 -25.75 4.55
CA HIS A 32 1.79 -25.17 3.76
C HIS A 32 0.91 -26.25 3.13
N HIS A 33 1.52 -27.25 2.48
CA HIS A 33 0.79 -28.38 1.92
C HIS A 33 0.06 -29.20 2.97
N ASP A 34 0.64 -29.38 4.17
CA ASP A 34 -0.05 -30.06 5.27
C ASP A 34 -1.33 -29.31 5.69
N TYR A 35 -1.29 -27.97 5.73
CA TYR A 35 -2.48 -27.16 6.02
C TYR A 35 -3.52 -27.23 4.90
N GLN A 36 -3.11 -27.27 3.63
CA GLN A 36 -4.02 -27.44 2.50
C GLN A 36 -4.73 -28.80 2.54
N ARG A 37 -3.97 -29.89 2.76
CA ARG A 37 -4.53 -31.26 2.81
C ARG A 37 -5.54 -31.45 3.94
N THR A 38 -5.37 -30.73 5.04
CA THR A 38 -6.21 -30.89 6.25
C THR A 38 -7.31 -29.84 6.38
N ASN A 39 -7.37 -28.86 5.47
CA ASN A 39 -8.25 -27.68 5.54
C ASN A 39 -8.14 -26.90 6.87
N ARG A 40 -6.92 -26.71 7.38
CA ARG A 40 -6.65 -26.24 8.76
C ARG A 40 -6.10 -24.83 8.89
N TYR A 41 -6.18 -24.00 7.85
CA TYR A 41 -5.92 -22.59 8.09
C TYR A 41 -7.10 -21.99 8.86
N PRO A 42 -6.88 -21.32 10.00
CA PRO A 42 -7.92 -20.48 10.58
C PRO A 42 -8.30 -19.39 9.56
N ASP A 43 -9.58 -19.15 9.32
CA ASP A 43 -10.04 -18.16 8.31
C ASP A 43 -9.41 -16.78 8.54
N ASN A 44 -9.35 -16.34 9.80
CA ASN A 44 -8.71 -15.07 10.17
C ASN A 44 -7.19 -15.07 9.91
N ALA A 45 -6.53 -16.22 9.92
CA ALA A 45 -5.12 -16.32 9.54
C ALA A 45 -4.95 -16.15 8.02
N VAL A 46 -5.87 -16.72 7.23
CA VAL A 46 -5.89 -16.54 5.77
C VAL A 46 -6.07 -15.07 5.42
N GLN A 47 -7.02 -14.39 6.06
CA GLN A 47 -7.26 -12.97 5.86
C GLN A 47 -6.01 -12.13 6.18
N VAL A 48 -5.38 -12.36 7.34
CA VAL A 48 -4.14 -11.65 7.74
C VAL A 48 -3.01 -11.91 6.74
N MET A 49 -2.83 -13.15 6.26
CA MET A 49 -1.81 -13.47 5.26
C MET A 49 -2.10 -12.79 3.92
N ASN A 50 -3.36 -12.79 3.45
CA ASN A 50 -3.72 -12.10 2.19
C ASN A 50 -3.41 -10.60 2.29
N ILE A 51 -3.83 -9.96 3.39
CA ILE A 51 -3.57 -8.54 3.63
C ILE A 51 -2.07 -8.24 3.64
N LEU A 52 -1.26 -9.05 4.35
CA LEU A 52 0.18 -8.85 4.41
C LEU A 52 0.91 -9.18 3.10
N ALA A 53 0.34 -10.06 2.28
CA ALA A 53 0.85 -10.33 0.94
C ALA A 53 0.73 -9.07 0.05
N THR A 54 -0.40 -8.37 0.13
CA THR A 54 -0.65 -7.11 -0.59
C THR A 54 0.11 -5.93 0.01
N ALA A 55 0.03 -5.75 1.33
CA ALA A 55 0.57 -4.60 2.05
C ALA A 55 2.10 -4.63 2.21
N GLY A 56 2.70 -5.82 2.14
CA GLY A 56 4.10 -6.10 2.48
C GLY A 56 4.40 -6.01 3.98
N VAL A 57 4.11 -4.87 4.61
CA VAL A 57 4.37 -4.60 6.03
C VAL A 57 3.28 -3.73 6.65
N LEU A 58 2.81 -4.12 7.85
CA LEU A 58 1.84 -3.33 8.61
C LEU A 58 2.27 -3.17 10.06
N THR A 59 1.89 -2.06 10.68
CA THR A 59 1.96 -1.92 12.13
C THR A 59 0.88 -2.75 12.81
N THR A 60 1.05 -3.07 14.10
CA THR A 60 -0.02 -3.71 14.89
C THR A 60 -1.33 -2.94 14.79
N ALA A 61 -1.30 -1.60 14.91
CA ALA A 61 -2.50 -0.77 14.85
C ALA A 61 -3.20 -0.84 13.49
N GLN A 62 -2.44 -0.73 12.40
CA GLN A 62 -2.95 -0.84 11.02
C GLN A 62 -3.58 -2.21 10.77
N LEU A 63 -2.92 -3.30 11.18
CA LEU A 63 -3.44 -4.64 10.96
C LEU A 63 -4.72 -4.89 11.79
N GLN A 64 -4.79 -4.36 13.01
CA GLN A 64 -5.98 -4.48 13.85
C GLN A 64 -7.20 -3.73 13.28
N SER A 65 -7.00 -2.59 12.62
CA SER A 65 -8.11 -1.84 12.02
C SER A 65 -8.73 -2.53 10.80
N ILE A 66 -7.99 -3.39 10.10
CA ILE A 66 -8.47 -4.04 8.85
C ILE A 66 -8.75 -5.54 8.98
N ALA A 67 -8.05 -6.26 9.86
CA ALA A 67 -8.15 -7.72 9.99
C ALA A 67 -8.71 -8.18 11.35
N THR A 68 -9.10 -7.25 12.24
CA THR A 68 -9.63 -7.48 13.61
C THR A 68 -8.82 -8.47 14.49
N ALA A 69 -7.59 -8.81 14.10
CA ALA A 69 -6.79 -9.83 14.78
C ALA A 69 -6.14 -9.27 16.05
N ALA A 70 -6.50 -9.84 17.20
CA ALA A 70 -5.91 -9.44 18.48
C ALA A 70 -4.39 -9.73 18.55
N PRO A 71 -3.60 -8.94 19.31
CA PRO A 71 -2.15 -9.15 19.41
C PRO A 71 -1.75 -10.53 19.94
N ARG A 72 -2.62 -11.18 20.73
CA ARG A 72 -2.40 -12.57 21.18
C ARG A 72 -2.48 -13.53 19.99
N THR A 73 -3.53 -13.41 19.17
CA THR A 73 -3.73 -14.20 17.95
C THR A 73 -2.58 -14.05 16.97
N LEU A 74 -2.09 -12.82 16.75
CA LEU A 74 -0.93 -12.57 15.89
C LEU A 74 0.35 -13.28 16.38
N ARG A 75 0.53 -13.43 17.70
CA ARG A 75 1.65 -14.21 18.26
C ARG A 75 1.49 -15.70 18.02
N ASP A 76 0.27 -16.23 18.04
CA ASP A 76 0.00 -17.63 17.73
C ASP A 76 0.21 -17.91 16.23
N TYR A 77 -0.18 -16.97 15.36
CA TYR A 77 0.14 -17.01 13.92
C TYR A 77 1.65 -16.94 13.67
N GLN A 78 2.38 -16.15 14.46
CA GLN A 78 3.84 -16.11 14.38
C GLN A 78 4.50 -17.44 14.76
N ARG A 79 3.98 -18.15 15.79
CA ARG A 79 4.46 -19.49 16.16
C ARG A 79 4.23 -20.52 15.06
N SER A 80 3.19 -20.34 14.25
CA SER A 80 2.88 -21.17 13.08
C SER A 80 3.61 -20.70 11.81
N ALA A 81 4.48 -19.69 11.93
CA ALA A 81 5.21 -19.04 10.84
C ALA A 81 4.33 -18.50 9.70
N PHE A 82 3.05 -18.18 9.99
CA PHE A 82 2.16 -17.49 9.05
C PHE A 82 2.57 -16.04 8.86
N VAL A 83 2.96 -15.40 9.97
CA VAL A 83 3.43 -14.01 10.03
C VAL A 83 4.77 -13.95 10.74
N LEU A 84 5.52 -12.88 10.50
CA LEU A 84 6.72 -12.53 11.24
C LEU A 84 6.50 -11.17 11.91
N SER A 85 7.18 -10.94 13.04
CA SER A 85 7.18 -9.63 13.67
C SER A 85 8.56 -9.09 13.99
N ALA A 86 8.78 -7.82 13.66
CA ALA A 86 9.97 -7.05 14.01
C ALA A 86 9.66 -6.01 15.09
N ALA A 87 10.71 -5.52 15.76
CA ALA A 87 10.57 -4.38 16.66
C ALA A 87 10.19 -3.12 15.86
N TYR A 88 9.36 -2.26 16.45
CA TYR A 88 9.05 -0.97 15.85
C TYR A 88 10.29 -0.06 15.95
N PRO A 89 10.88 0.37 14.82
CA PRO A 89 12.09 1.17 14.83
C PRO A 89 11.85 2.51 15.55
N PRO A 90 12.74 2.94 16.47
CA PRO A 90 12.63 4.24 17.13
C PRO A 90 12.52 5.42 16.15
N LYS A 91 13.19 5.32 15.00
CA LYS A 91 13.15 6.30 13.92
C LYS A 91 11.73 6.53 13.33
N LEU A 92 10.80 5.59 13.51
CA LEU A 92 9.39 5.76 13.12
C LEU A 92 8.54 6.51 14.17
N GLN A 93 9.06 6.74 15.38
CA GLN A 93 8.32 7.46 16.44
C GLN A 93 8.09 8.94 16.08
N ASN A 94 8.97 9.51 15.25
CA ASN A 94 8.87 10.90 14.81
C ASN A 94 8.02 11.08 13.54
N LYS A 95 7.43 9.99 13.03
CA LYS A 95 6.56 10.02 11.84
C LYS A 95 5.10 10.21 12.26
N PRO A 96 4.22 10.74 11.37
CA PRO A 96 2.81 11.00 11.66
C PRO A 96 1.98 9.70 11.70
N LEU A 97 2.46 8.69 12.42
CA LEU A 97 1.81 7.39 12.61
C LEU A 97 1.01 7.44 13.91
N LYS A 98 -0.16 6.79 13.96
CA LYS A 98 -0.91 6.59 15.21
C LYS A 98 -0.05 5.77 16.18
N SER A 99 0.71 6.46 17.03
CA SER A 99 1.71 5.83 17.88
C SER A 99 1.03 5.08 19.02
N ALA A 100 1.36 3.79 19.17
CA ALA A 100 1.10 3.05 20.39
C ALA A 100 2.44 2.51 20.91
N LYS A 101 2.70 2.65 22.22
CA LYS A 101 3.91 2.16 22.92
C LYS A 101 4.19 0.64 22.75
N ARG A 102 3.33 -0.09 22.04
CA ARG A 102 3.40 -1.54 21.79
C ARG A 102 3.28 -1.94 20.32
N ASN A 103 3.44 -0.99 19.39
CA ASN A 103 3.44 -1.33 17.98
C ASN A 103 4.61 -2.28 17.65
N ARG A 104 4.33 -3.23 16.78
CA ARG A 104 5.31 -4.09 16.10
C ARG A 104 5.08 -3.94 14.61
N LEU A 105 6.10 -4.24 13.82
CA LEU A 105 5.94 -4.41 12.38
C LEU A 105 5.63 -5.87 12.11
N TRP A 106 4.64 -6.12 11.27
CA TRP A 106 4.20 -7.45 10.86
C TRP A 106 4.40 -7.60 9.37
N THR A 107 4.98 -8.73 8.96
CA THR A 107 5.15 -9.14 7.56
C THR A 107 4.73 -10.59 7.41
N LEU A 108 4.70 -11.10 6.18
CA LEU A 108 4.50 -12.53 5.98
C LEU A 108 5.64 -13.35 6.61
N GLY A 109 5.24 -14.41 7.30
CA GLY A 109 6.16 -15.45 7.76
C GLY A 109 6.42 -16.45 6.65
N LEU A 110 7.35 -17.37 6.89
CA LEU A 110 7.79 -18.36 5.91
C LEU A 110 6.64 -19.19 5.29
N VAL A 111 5.67 -19.64 6.10
CA VAL A 111 4.50 -20.39 5.61
C VAL A 111 3.54 -19.48 4.86
N GLY A 112 3.39 -18.23 5.30
CA GLY A 112 2.60 -17.22 4.59
C GLY A 112 3.19 -16.92 3.20
N ILE A 113 4.51 -16.85 3.08
CA ILE A 113 5.22 -16.69 1.80
C ILE A 113 5.03 -17.91 0.91
N ALA A 114 5.18 -19.13 1.45
CA ALA A 114 4.93 -20.36 0.70
C ALA A 114 3.52 -20.36 0.09
N ARG A 115 2.51 -19.98 0.89
CA ARG A 115 1.14 -19.82 0.42
C ARG A 115 0.99 -18.73 -0.64
N ALA A 116 1.60 -17.56 -0.46
CA ALA A 116 1.52 -16.48 -1.45
C ALA A 116 2.11 -16.91 -2.80
N VAL A 117 3.20 -17.69 -2.77
CA VAL A 117 3.83 -18.26 -3.97
C VAL A 117 2.94 -19.30 -4.65
N ASP A 118 2.26 -20.15 -3.88
CA ASP A 118 1.27 -21.10 -4.42
C ASP A 118 0.12 -20.38 -5.13
N LEU A 119 -0.25 -19.20 -4.61
CA LEU A 119 -1.19 -18.25 -5.23
C LEU A 119 -0.56 -17.39 -6.34
N GLN A 120 0.52 -17.87 -6.97
CA GLN A 120 1.20 -17.25 -8.12
C GLN A 120 1.86 -15.90 -7.84
N GLN A 121 2.06 -15.50 -6.58
CA GLN A 121 2.85 -14.31 -6.27
C GLN A 121 4.35 -14.61 -6.35
N ALA A 122 5.13 -13.66 -6.85
CA ALA A 122 6.56 -13.88 -7.03
C ALA A 122 7.30 -13.93 -5.68
N ALA A 123 8.00 -15.04 -5.39
CA ALA A 123 8.76 -15.21 -4.14
C ALA A 123 9.77 -14.08 -3.85
N LYS A 124 10.30 -13.44 -4.90
CA LYS A 124 11.24 -12.32 -4.80
C LYS A 124 10.64 -11.07 -4.13
N THR A 125 9.31 -10.91 -4.18
CA THR A 125 8.60 -9.77 -3.57
C THR A 125 8.77 -9.72 -2.05
N PHE A 126 9.07 -10.87 -1.43
CA PHE A 126 9.18 -11.03 0.02
C PHE A 126 10.64 -11.12 0.54
N ARG A 127 11.64 -10.95 -0.33
CA ARG A 127 13.06 -11.00 0.06
C ARG A 127 13.61 -9.61 0.33
N GLY A 128 14.35 -9.45 1.42
CA GLY A 128 15.14 -8.26 1.73
C GLY A 128 14.35 -6.96 1.68
N TYR A 129 13.89 -6.47 2.83
CA TYR A 129 13.23 -5.16 2.92
C TYR A 129 14.22 -4.12 3.43
N PRO A 130 14.78 -3.22 2.58
CA PRO A 130 15.56 -2.10 3.06
C PRO A 130 14.73 -1.24 4.01
N TYR A 131 15.37 -0.63 5.01
CA TYR A 131 14.67 0.25 5.95
C TYR A 131 13.88 1.36 5.25
N LYS A 132 14.46 2.00 4.23
CA LYS A 132 13.79 3.07 3.45
C LYS A 132 12.48 2.60 2.83
N LYS A 133 12.45 1.39 2.26
CA LYS A 133 11.23 0.79 1.69
C LYS A 133 10.22 0.50 2.78
N THR A 134 10.66 -0.04 3.92
CA THR A 134 9.78 -0.28 5.08
C THR A 134 9.09 0.99 5.57
N VAL A 135 9.82 2.10 5.67
CA VAL A 135 9.24 3.40 6.08
C VAL A 135 8.20 3.88 5.06
N HIS A 136 8.52 3.77 3.77
CA HIS A 136 7.62 4.13 2.68
C HIS A 136 6.31 3.35 2.77
N ASP A 137 6.39 2.02 2.80
CA ASP A 137 5.23 1.14 2.79
C ASP A 137 4.37 1.32 4.06
N ILE A 138 4.98 1.53 5.23
CA ILE A 138 4.22 1.81 6.46
C ILE A 138 3.41 3.11 6.33
N LEU A 139 3.99 4.16 5.75
CA LEU A 139 3.32 5.46 5.62
C LEU A 139 2.25 5.42 4.53
N LEU A 140 2.53 4.79 3.39
CA LEU A 140 1.53 4.44 2.38
C LEU A 140 0.35 3.70 3.01
N ASN A 141 0.63 2.69 3.84
CA ASN A 141 -0.39 1.88 4.46
C ASN A 141 -1.24 2.63 5.49
N GLU A 142 -0.79 3.75 6.06
CA GLU A 142 -1.69 4.61 6.84
C GLU A 142 -2.78 5.22 5.97
N ILE A 143 -2.42 5.68 4.76
CA ILE A 143 -3.38 6.23 3.79
C ILE A 143 -4.36 5.14 3.37
N VAL A 144 -3.85 3.98 2.97
CA VAL A 144 -4.70 2.85 2.56
C VAL A 144 -5.67 2.47 3.69
N VAL A 145 -5.16 2.29 4.91
CA VAL A 145 -5.98 1.92 6.07
C VAL A 145 -7.00 3.00 6.42
N GLU A 146 -6.65 4.29 6.29
CA GLU A 146 -7.59 5.40 6.45
C GLU A 146 -8.78 5.26 5.49
N LEU A 147 -8.50 5.03 4.20
CA LEU A 147 -9.54 4.89 3.16
C LEU A 147 -10.36 3.61 3.34
N LEU A 148 -9.71 2.48 3.65
CA LEU A 148 -10.41 1.22 3.91
C LEU A 148 -11.32 1.31 5.14
N SER A 149 -10.92 2.07 6.16
CA SER A 149 -11.74 2.28 7.36
C SER A 149 -12.97 3.15 7.07
N GLN A 150 -12.84 4.15 6.19
CA GLN A 150 -13.97 4.97 5.74
C GLN A 150 -14.99 4.11 4.98
N ALA A 151 -14.53 3.32 4.01
CA ALA A 151 -15.40 2.40 3.27
C ALA A 151 -16.05 1.33 4.15
N ALA A 152 -15.33 0.79 5.13
CA ALA A 152 -15.86 -0.19 6.07
C ALA A 152 -16.98 0.40 6.95
N ALA A 153 -16.89 1.68 7.34
CA ALA A 153 -17.95 2.37 8.08
C ALA A 153 -19.25 2.50 7.28
N GLU A 154 -19.14 2.51 5.94
CA GLU A 154 -20.26 2.57 5.00
C GLU A 154 -20.66 1.21 4.44
N ALA A 155 -20.06 0.12 4.93
CA ALA A 155 -20.26 -1.25 4.45
C ALA A 155 -20.02 -1.43 2.94
N VAL A 156 -19.15 -0.60 2.35
CA VAL A 156 -18.82 -0.66 0.92
C VAL A 156 -17.78 -1.76 0.67
N PRO A 157 -18.07 -2.76 -0.19
CA PRO A 157 -17.09 -3.78 -0.57
C PRO A 157 -15.86 -3.15 -1.22
N HIS A 158 -14.68 -3.73 -0.98
CA HIS A 158 -13.44 -3.20 -1.52
C HIS A 158 -12.47 -4.29 -1.98
N THR A 159 -11.59 -3.91 -2.91
CA THR A 159 -10.44 -4.70 -3.33
C THR A 159 -9.18 -3.84 -3.21
N TRP A 160 -8.12 -4.41 -2.64
CA TRP A 160 -6.82 -3.76 -2.52
C TRP A 160 -5.77 -4.52 -3.35
N TYR A 161 -5.21 -3.81 -4.32
CA TYR A 161 -4.05 -4.23 -5.10
C TYR A 161 -2.80 -3.49 -4.62
N GLY A 162 -1.71 -4.22 -4.44
CA GLY A 162 -0.39 -3.66 -4.17
C GLY A 162 0.22 -3.07 -5.43
N THR A 163 1.45 -2.55 -5.31
CA THR A 163 2.16 -1.88 -6.40
C THR A 163 2.29 -2.75 -7.65
N TYR A 164 2.49 -4.06 -7.51
CA TYR A 164 2.71 -4.95 -8.66
C TYR A 164 1.41 -5.34 -9.35
N GLU A 165 0.39 -5.61 -8.55
CA GLU A 165 -0.94 -6.01 -9.00
C GLU A 165 -1.71 -4.82 -9.61
N GLY A 166 -1.43 -3.60 -9.16
CA GLY A 166 -2.03 -2.37 -9.67
C GLY A 166 -1.44 -1.85 -10.99
N ARG A 167 -0.41 -2.49 -11.56
CA ARG A 167 0.28 -2.01 -12.77
C ARG A 167 -0.61 -2.07 -14.00
N VAL A 168 -0.51 -1.04 -14.84
CA VAL A 168 -1.04 -1.06 -16.21
C VAL A 168 0.10 -1.28 -17.18
N ARG A 169 -0.13 -2.13 -18.17
CA ARG A 169 0.87 -2.45 -19.20
C ARG A 169 0.32 -2.25 -20.59
N ASP A 170 1.22 -2.04 -21.54
CA ASP A 170 0.90 -2.05 -22.96
C ASP A 170 0.77 -3.49 -23.50
N GLY A 171 0.41 -3.63 -24.78
CA GLY A 171 0.36 -4.92 -25.46
C GLY A 171 1.72 -5.63 -25.61
N LYS A 172 2.84 -4.95 -25.31
CA LYS A 172 4.20 -5.48 -25.32
C LYS A 172 4.70 -5.81 -23.90
N ASN A 173 3.83 -5.77 -22.90
CA ASN A 173 4.12 -6.03 -21.49
C ASN A 173 5.01 -4.96 -20.81
N ASN A 174 5.21 -3.79 -21.43
CA ASN A 174 5.90 -2.67 -20.79
C ASN A 174 4.99 -2.01 -19.74
N VAL A 175 5.56 -1.62 -18.60
CA VAL A 175 4.80 -0.92 -17.56
C VAL A 175 4.56 0.53 -17.99
N LEU A 176 3.29 0.91 -18.12
CA LEU A 176 2.87 2.27 -18.48
C LEU A 176 2.65 3.13 -17.23
N VAL A 177 1.96 2.59 -16.23
CA VAL A 177 1.82 3.21 -14.91
C VAL A 177 1.86 2.16 -13.81
N GLU A 178 2.37 2.58 -12.66
CA GLU A 178 2.60 1.76 -11.47
C GLU A 178 2.26 2.59 -10.24
N PRO A 179 0.98 2.59 -9.80
CA PRO A 179 0.60 3.21 -8.55
C PRO A 179 1.26 2.48 -7.38
N ASP A 180 1.48 3.18 -6.26
CA ASP A 180 1.97 2.54 -5.04
C ASP A 180 0.94 1.55 -4.46
N ALA A 181 -0.35 1.89 -4.59
CA ALA A 181 -1.47 0.99 -4.31
C ALA A 181 -2.68 1.36 -5.19
N LEU A 182 -3.54 0.39 -5.48
CA LEU A 182 -4.83 0.62 -6.14
C LEU A 182 -5.94 0.07 -5.25
N LEU A 183 -6.93 0.91 -4.98
CA LEU A 183 -8.13 0.53 -4.23
C LEU A 183 -9.35 0.63 -5.14
N LEU A 184 -10.16 -0.42 -5.18
CA LEU A 184 -11.45 -0.42 -5.87
C LEU A 184 -12.56 -0.59 -4.84
N PHE A 185 -13.60 0.22 -4.91
CA PHE A 185 -14.72 0.22 -3.97
C PHE A 185 -16.05 0.08 -4.71
N GLY A 186 -16.98 -0.69 -4.16
CA GLY A 186 -18.28 -0.98 -4.76
C GLY A 186 -18.34 -2.35 -5.43
N GLN A 187 -19.42 -2.59 -6.18
CA GLN A 187 -19.67 -3.82 -6.93
C GLN A 187 -20.02 -3.51 -8.38
N ASP A 188 -19.65 -4.43 -9.26
CA ASP A 188 -19.93 -4.39 -10.69
C ASP A 188 -19.65 -3.02 -11.33
N ASP A 189 -20.61 -2.49 -12.10
CA ASP A 189 -20.47 -1.23 -12.85
C ASP A 189 -20.43 0.02 -11.96
N GLN A 190 -20.73 -0.10 -10.66
CA GLN A 190 -20.63 1.02 -9.71
C GLN A 190 -19.26 1.11 -9.03
N LYS A 191 -18.31 0.24 -9.41
CA LYS A 191 -16.97 0.28 -8.83
C LYS A 191 -16.26 1.59 -9.15
N LYS A 192 -15.77 2.26 -8.09
CA LYS A 192 -14.90 3.43 -8.17
C LYS A 192 -13.48 3.02 -7.80
N GLY A 193 -12.50 3.51 -8.55
CA GLY A 193 -11.09 3.25 -8.31
C GLY A 193 -10.34 4.45 -7.75
N PHE A 194 -9.35 4.19 -6.91
CA PHE A 194 -8.38 5.17 -6.42
C PHE A 194 -6.96 4.62 -6.60
N ALA A 195 -6.17 5.27 -7.47
CA ALA A 195 -4.76 4.99 -7.67
C ALA A 195 -3.93 5.87 -6.72
N ILE A 196 -3.27 5.27 -5.75
CA ILE A 196 -2.57 5.98 -4.68
C ILE A 196 -1.10 6.18 -5.06
N GLU A 197 -0.64 7.40 -4.86
CA GLU A 197 0.74 7.84 -5.03
C GLU A 197 1.22 8.45 -3.70
N TYR A 198 2.22 7.81 -3.08
CA TYR A 198 2.80 8.30 -1.84
C TYR A 198 4.20 8.87 -2.09
N HIS A 199 4.40 10.10 -1.62
CA HIS A 199 5.65 10.84 -1.76
C HIS A 199 6.21 11.20 -0.40
N ASN A 200 7.43 10.73 -0.13
CA ASN A 200 8.18 11.08 1.08
C ASN A 200 9.46 11.87 0.81
N GLU A 201 9.66 12.23 -0.45
CA GLU A 201 10.73 13.10 -0.93
C GLU A 201 10.38 14.57 -0.79
N ASP A 202 11.41 15.40 -0.71
CA ASP A 202 11.34 16.85 -0.74
C ASP A 202 11.75 17.37 -2.13
N ASP A 203 11.17 16.79 -3.18
CA ASP A 203 11.56 17.03 -4.58
C ASP A 203 10.38 16.85 -5.54
N ARG A 204 10.09 17.88 -6.35
CA ARG A 204 8.99 17.90 -7.33
C ARG A 204 9.38 17.44 -8.73
N ARG A 205 10.66 17.15 -9.02
CA ARG A 205 11.15 16.87 -10.38
C ARG A 205 10.44 15.71 -11.10
N ARG A 206 9.91 14.74 -10.36
CA ARG A 206 9.25 13.54 -10.92
C ARG A 206 7.74 13.68 -11.09
N VAL A 207 7.16 14.81 -10.71
CA VAL A 207 5.71 15.00 -10.73
C VAL A 207 5.18 15.06 -12.17
N GLY A 208 5.86 15.80 -13.05
CA GLY A 208 5.51 15.88 -14.48
C GLY A 208 5.44 14.51 -15.14
N ASP A 209 6.50 13.71 -14.99
CA ASP A 209 6.55 12.34 -15.53
C ASP A 209 5.40 11.46 -15.03
N LYS A 210 4.99 11.60 -13.76
CA LYS A 210 3.87 10.84 -13.20
C LYS A 210 2.54 11.28 -13.82
N ILE A 211 2.27 12.59 -13.89
CA ILE A 211 1.08 13.12 -14.53
C ILE A 211 1.02 12.65 -15.99
N ASP A 212 2.11 12.79 -16.74
CA ASP A 212 2.17 12.40 -18.16
C ASP A 212 1.89 10.90 -18.35
N ARG A 213 2.35 10.03 -17.44
CA ARG A 213 2.03 8.59 -17.46
C ARG A 213 0.55 8.31 -17.21
N TYR A 214 -0.04 8.90 -16.17
CA TYR A 214 -1.46 8.72 -15.87
C TYR A 214 -2.35 9.24 -17.02
N GLU A 215 -2.06 10.43 -17.52
CA GLU A 215 -2.77 11.03 -18.65
C GLU A 215 -2.59 10.21 -19.94
N GLY A 216 -1.39 9.66 -20.17
CA GLY A 216 -1.12 8.75 -21.29
C GLY A 216 -1.94 7.46 -21.19
N VAL A 217 -2.02 6.85 -20.00
CA VAL A 217 -2.86 5.68 -19.76
C VAL A 217 -4.34 6.01 -19.89
N GLN A 218 -4.79 7.17 -19.41
CA GLN A 218 -6.15 7.62 -19.54
C GLN A 218 -6.56 7.81 -21.00
N ARG A 219 -5.74 8.49 -21.81
CA ARG A 219 -5.99 8.69 -23.24
C ARG A 219 -6.04 7.40 -24.04
N SER A 220 -5.18 6.45 -23.70
CA SER A 220 -5.06 5.18 -24.43
C SER A 220 -6.00 4.09 -23.91
N ALA A 221 -6.69 4.33 -22.80
CA ALA A 221 -7.62 3.40 -22.15
C ALA A 221 -7.04 2.01 -21.80
N HIS A 222 -5.71 1.87 -21.74
CA HIS A 222 -5.05 0.60 -21.38
C HIS A 222 -5.49 0.10 -20.01
N TRP A 223 -5.77 1.02 -19.09
CA TRP A 223 -6.20 0.72 -17.73
C TRP A 223 -7.43 -0.20 -17.65
N ARG A 224 -8.37 -0.10 -18.60
CA ARG A 224 -9.62 -0.90 -18.61
C ARG A 224 -9.40 -2.41 -18.61
N ARG A 225 -8.24 -2.87 -19.09
CA ARG A 225 -7.90 -4.31 -19.13
C ARG A 225 -7.33 -4.82 -17.81
N PHE A 226 -6.91 -3.93 -16.93
CA PHE A 226 -6.23 -4.26 -15.67
C PHE A 226 -7.09 -3.92 -14.47
N TRP A 227 -7.88 -2.84 -14.58
CA TRP A 227 -8.67 -2.30 -13.49
C TRP A 227 -10.14 -2.48 -13.85
N ASP A 228 -10.83 -3.34 -13.09
CA ASP A 228 -12.24 -3.67 -13.23
C ASP A 228 -13.13 -2.54 -12.71
N VAL A 229 -13.12 -1.41 -13.43
CA VAL A 229 -13.86 -0.17 -13.14
C VAL A 229 -14.37 0.45 -14.44
N ALA A 230 -15.48 1.18 -14.37
CA ALA A 230 -16.07 1.86 -15.53
C ALA A 230 -15.30 3.13 -15.96
N GLU A 231 -14.66 3.78 -14.99
CA GLU A 231 -13.93 5.03 -15.16
C GLU A 231 -12.49 4.92 -14.65
N MET A 232 -11.61 5.74 -15.21
CA MET A 232 -10.22 5.81 -14.76
C MET A 232 -10.17 6.17 -13.27
N PRO A 233 -9.47 5.39 -12.44
CA PRO A 233 -9.29 5.68 -11.04
C PRO A 233 -8.82 7.11 -10.78
N THR A 234 -9.40 7.75 -9.76
CA THR A 234 -8.91 9.03 -9.25
C THR A 234 -7.50 8.85 -8.72
N VAL A 235 -6.58 9.72 -9.10
CA VAL A 235 -5.20 9.69 -8.63
C VAL A 235 -5.14 10.41 -7.27
N VAL A 236 -4.87 9.64 -6.23
CA VAL A 236 -4.81 10.11 -4.84
C VAL A 236 -3.36 10.30 -4.43
N VAL A 237 -2.95 11.56 -4.30
CA VAL A 237 -1.58 11.95 -3.99
C VAL A 237 -1.45 12.28 -2.51
N ALA A 238 -0.60 11.54 -1.82
CA ALA A 238 -0.29 11.75 -0.43
C ALA A 238 1.18 12.13 -0.27
N VAL A 239 1.46 13.25 0.41
CA VAL A 239 2.84 13.75 0.53
C VAL A 239 3.25 13.99 1.98
N THR A 240 4.55 13.89 2.28
CA THR A 240 5.09 14.45 3.54
C THR A 240 5.64 15.85 3.41
N HIS A 241 6.04 16.24 2.19
CA HIS A 241 6.60 17.56 1.88
C HIS A 241 5.68 18.30 0.92
N PRO A 242 5.17 19.50 1.29
CA PRO A 242 4.22 20.26 0.47
C PRO A 242 4.73 20.59 -0.95
N ILE A 243 6.05 20.71 -1.14
CA ILE A 243 6.67 21.01 -2.44
C ILE A 243 6.24 20.04 -3.55
N VAL A 244 5.93 18.79 -3.20
CA VAL A 244 5.47 17.79 -4.17
C VAL A 244 4.05 18.11 -4.63
N LEU A 245 3.13 18.49 -3.72
CA LEU A 245 1.78 18.91 -4.09
C LEU A 245 1.80 20.20 -4.92
N GLU A 246 2.68 21.16 -4.58
CA GLU A 246 2.92 22.34 -5.43
C GLU A 246 3.35 21.92 -6.83
N GLY A 247 4.26 20.96 -6.93
CA GLY A 247 4.64 20.35 -8.21
C GLY A 247 3.44 19.80 -8.99
N TYR A 248 2.47 19.15 -8.34
CA TYR A 248 1.27 18.62 -9.01
C TYR A 248 0.40 19.77 -9.51
N ILE A 249 0.12 20.74 -8.64
CA ILE A 249 -0.72 21.90 -8.95
C ILE A 249 -0.13 22.70 -10.12
N ASP A 250 1.16 23.04 -10.05
CA ASP A 250 1.85 23.79 -11.09
C ASP A 250 1.85 23.03 -12.41
N THR A 251 2.18 21.74 -12.41
CA THR A 251 2.19 20.93 -13.64
C THR A 251 0.78 20.84 -14.26
N ILE A 252 -0.25 20.63 -13.45
CA ILE A 252 -1.65 20.57 -13.92
C ILE A 252 -2.04 21.92 -14.54
N ALA A 253 -1.67 23.03 -13.91
CA ALA A 253 -1.95 24.38 -14.41
C ALA A 253 -1.21 24.66 -15.73
N GLU A 254 0.07 24.29 -15.82
CA GLU A 254 0.92 24.45 -17.01
C GLU A 254 0.38 23.66 -18.22
N ARG A 255 -0.12 22.44 -18.00
CA ARG A 255 -0.70 21.57 -19.05
C ARG A 255 -2.08 22.06 -19.52
N GLY A 256 -2.85 22.67 -18.62
CA GLY A 256 -4.17 23.25 -18.93
C GLY A 256 -5.31 22.23 -19.07
N HIS A 257 -6.54 22.73 -19.13
CA HIS A 257 -7.77 21.92 -19.16
C HIS A 257 -7.87 20.94 -20.33
N ALA A 258 -7.28 21.26 -21.48
CA ALA A 258 -7.39 20.41 -22.68
C ALA A 258 -6.57 19.12 -22.57
N GLU A 259 -5.48 19.16 -21.79
CA GLU A 259 -4.54 18.03 -21.67
C GLU A 259 -4.81 17.15 -20.45
N ILE A 260 -5.38 17.73 -19.38
CA ILE A 260 -5.64 17.05 -18.11
C ILE A 260 -7.04 16.40 -18.12
N ARG A 261 -7.08 15.07 -18.12
CA ARG A 261 -8.31 14.25 -18.11
C ARG A 261 -8.47 13.45 -16.84
N CYS A 262 -7.38 13.20 -16.11
CA CYS A 262 -7.43 12.52 -14.83
C CYS A 262 -7.91 13.47 -13.72
N GLN A 263 -8.57 12.88 -12.73
CA GLN A 263 -8.87 13.57 -11.48
C GLN A 263 -7.72 13.33 -10.49
N TYR A 264 -7.22 14.41 -9.90
CA TYR A 264 -6.16 14.42 -8.92
C TYR A 264 -6.68 14.97 -7.60
N VAL A 265 -6.50 14.21 -6.53
CA VAL A 265 -6.83 14.62 -5.16
C VAL A 265 -5.58 14.52 -4.31
N GLY A 266 -5.31 15.56 -3.52
CA GLY A 266 -4.07 15.68 -2.74
C GLY A 266 -4.33 15.81 -1.24
N LYS A 267 -3.41 15.25 -0.45
CA LYS A 267 -3.32 15.48 1.00
C LYS A 267 -1.86 15.53 1.47
N SER A 268 -1.54 16.44 2.37
CA SER A 268 -0.24 16.54 3.04
C SER A 268 -0.34 16.02 4.47
N PHE A 269 0.62 15.19 4.85
CA PHE A 269 0.83 14.69 6.22
C PHE A 269 1.97 15.43 6.94
N GLY A 270 2.52 16.49 6.32
CA GLY A 270 3.62 17.27 6.87
C GLY A 270 3.24 18.06 8.12
N ARG A 271 4.21 18.25 9.02
CA ARG A 271 4.13 19.17 10.19
C ARG A 271 4.53 20.60 9.84
N PHE A 272 4.92 20.87 8.60
CA PHE A 272 5.43 22.16 8.15
C PHE A 272 4.28 22.93 7.49
N ALA A 273 3.53 23.62 8.35
CA ALA A 273 2.45 24.53 8.00
C ALA A 273 3.05 25.86 7.52
N GLU A 274 2.46 26.43 6.45
CA GLU A 274 2.49 27.85 6.02
C GLU A 274 2.29 28.05 4.49
N ASN A 275 2.23 26.99 3.66
CA ASN A 275 2.19 27.14 2.19
C ASN A 275 0.81 26.94 1.50
N ARG A 276 0.70 27.51 0.30
CA ARG A 276 -0.48 27.48 -0.60
C ARG A 276 -0.98 26.05 -0.93
N ALA A 277 -0.15 25.03 -0.76
CA ALA A 277 -0.48 23.62 -1.02
C ALA A 277 -0.82 22.79 0.23
N GLU A 278 -1.05 23.42 1.38
CA GLU A 278 -1.44 22.70 2.59
C GLU A 278 -2.86 22.12 2.47
N ALA A 279 -2.94 20.85 2.08
CA ALA A 279 -4.16 20.05 2.05
C ALA A 279 -4.15 19.08 3.24
N THR A 280 -4.52 19.54 4.43
CA THR A 280 -4.63 18.67 5.63
C THR A 280 -5.79 17.68 5.52
N VAL A 281 -6.73 17.97 4.61
CA VAL A 281 -7.81 17.11 4.15
C VAL A 281 -7.63 16.81 2.67
N TRP A 282 -8.23 15.71 2.19
CA TRP A 282 -8.28 15.40 0.77
C TRP A 282 -8.89 16.59 0.00
N THR A 283 -8.14 17.12 -0.97
CA THR A 283 -8.51 18.35 -1.70
C THR A 283 -8.35 18.13 -3.20
N ASN A 284 -9.30 18.62 -4.00
CA ASN A 284 -9.25 18.54 -5.45
C ASN A 284 -8.10 19.40 -6.02
N LEU A 285 -7.05 18.77 -6.55
CA LEU A 285 -5.88 19.47 -7.09
C LEU A 285 -6.18 20.15 -8.43
N ASN A 286 -7.06 19.57 -9.25
CA ASN A 286 -7.49 20.19 -10.51
C ASN A 286 -8.15 21.55 -10.25
N LYS A 287 -9.03 21.63 -9.24
CA LYS A 287 -9.70 22.91 -8.87
C LYS A 287 -8.74 23.95 -8.30
N ILE A 288 -7.72 23.52 -7.55
CA ILE A 288 -6.68 24.46 -7.11
C ILE A 288 -5.92 25.00 -8.33
N ALA A 289 -5.50 24.12 -9.24
CA ALA A 289 -4.71 24.49 -10.41
C ALA A 289 -5.45 25.44 -11.35
N PHE A 290 -6.72 25.19 -11.62
CA PHE A 290 -7.49 25.93 -12.63
C PHE A 290 -8.34 27.08 -12.07
N GLU A 291 -8.82 26.95 -10.84
CA GLU A 291 -9.74 27.93 -10.25
C GLU A 291 -9.18 28.60 -8.99
N ASN A 292 -8.00 28.20 -8.53
CA ASN A 292 -7.44 28.61 -7.23
C ASN A 292 -8.40 28.35 -6.05
N LYS A 293 -9.26 27.33 -6.16
CA LYS A 293 -10.22 26.94 -5.12
C LYS A 293 -9.79 25.68 -4.40
N ARG A 294 -9.74 25.75 -3.06
CA ARG A 294 -9.56 24.58 -2.20
C ARG A 294 -10.92 23.98 -1.89
N GLU A 295 -11.27 22.93 -2.61
CA GLU A 295 -12.49 22.16 -2.35
C GLU A 295 -12.11 20.85 -1.63
N PRO A 296 -12.51 20.69 -0.35
CA PRO A 296 -12.40 19.42 0.34
C PRO A 296 -13.23 18.35 -0.37
N VAL A 297 -12.64 17.19 -0.59
CA VAL A 297 -13.28 16.05 -1.21
C VAL A 297 -13.44 14.96 -0.16
N ARG A 298 -14.66 14.43 -0.05
CA ARG A 298 -14.87 13.15 0.62
C ARG A 298 -14.64 12.05 -0.41
N LEU A 299 -13.77 11.11 -0.09
CA LEU A 299 -13.51 9.95 -0.95
C LEU A 299 -14.58 8.85 -0.74
N PHE A 300 -15.35 8.95 0.35
CA PHE A 300 -16.54 8.18 0.71
C PHE A 300 -17.58 9.14 1.32
#